data_AF-A0AAW7N7F6-F1
#
_entry.id   AF-A0AAW7N7F6-F1
#
_cell.length_a   1.000
_cell.length_b   1.000
_cell.length_c   1.000
_cell.angle_alpha   90.00
_cell.angle_beta   90.00
_cell.angle_gamma   90.00
#
_symmetry.space_group_name_H-M   'P 1'
#
loop_
_entity.id
_entity.type
_entity.pdbx_description
1 polymer ?
#
loop_
_entity_poly.entity_id
_entity_poly.type
_entity_poly.pdbx_seq_one_letter_code
_entity_poly.pdbx_strand_id
1 'polypeptide(L)'
;MFDYFLREFEQQIGFSSGTFSYDGQGVKTVTEVVSENSTTYQTRSSYLTQVELFLNQLVNAILEVASVGQFFSDGKPRWTGNVADVELSIHFDDGVFIDKDKQRADEMQLVAAGIMPKLEYLKRNFGLSEEDAQKWLAQVTNEQPDYSANVFQKQDTGGV
;
A
#
# COMPACT_ATOMS: atom_id res chain seq x y z
N MET A 1 -23.46 -32.50 1.94
CA MET A 1 -22.18 -33.14 1.55
C MET A 1 -21.38 -32.23 0.62
N PHE A 2 -22.00 -31.64 -0.42
CA PHE A 2 -21.35 -30.67 -1.30
C PHE A 2 -20.92 -29.37 -0.59
N ASP A 3 -21.76 -28.81 0.28
CA ASP A 3 -21.43 -27.56 1.01
C ASP A 3 -20.25 -27.71 1.97
N TYR A 4 -20.06 -28.91 2.53
CA TYR A 4 -18.89 -29.22 3.37
C TYR A 4 -17.60 -29.16 2.54
N PHE A 5 -17.62 -29.71 1.32
CA PHE A 5 -16.47 -29.64 0.41
C PHE A 5 -16.20 -28.21 -0.05
N LEU A 6 -17.24 -27.41 -0.29
CA LEU A 6 -17.09 -26.00 -0.65
C LEU A 6 -16.50 -25.17 0.50
N ARG A 7 -16.91 -25.41 1.75
CA ARG A 7 -16.31 -24.77 2.93
C ARG A 7 -14.84 -25.16 3.14
N GLU A 8 -14.52 -26.43 2.98
CA GLU A 8 -13.14 -26.91 3.07
C GLU A 8 -12.28 -26.28 1.96
N PHE A 9 -12.82 -26.20 0.74
CA PHE A 9 -12.16 -25.51 -0.36
C PHE A 9 -11.95 -24.03 -0.06
N GLU A 10 -12.98 -23.28 0.35
CA GLU A 10 -12.89 -21.88 0.77
C GLU A 10 -11.75 -21.66 1.78
N GLN A 11 -11.66 -22.52 2.80
CA GLN A 11 -10.62 -22.45 3.80
C GLN A 11 -9.22 -22.71 3.21
N GLN A 12 -9.09 -23.67 2.30
CA GLN A 12 -7.81 -23.98 1.64
C GLN A 12 -7.31 -22.85 0.72
N ILE A 13 -8.22 -22.14 0.05
CA ILE A 13 -7.89 -21.00 -0.81
C ILE A 13 -7.96 -19.64 -0.10
N GLY A 14 -8.20 -19.65 1.23
CA GLY A 14 -8.21 -18.46 2.08
C GLY A 14 -9.43 -17.54 1.93
N PHE A 15 -10.53 -18.03 1.37
CA PHE A 15 -11.79 -17.29 1.30
C PHE A 15 -12.60 -17.42 2.59
N SER A 16 -13.45 -16.43 2.85
CA SER A 16 -14.41 -16.48 3.94
C SER A 16 -15.41 -17.61 3.76
N SER A 17 -15.79 -18.24 4.88
CA SER A 17 -16.86 -19.23 4.92
C SER A 17 -18.14 -18.64 4.33
N GLY A 18 -18.73 -19.30 3.34
CA GLY A 18 -19.96 -18.86 2.69
C GLY A 18 -19.78 -18.00 1.43
N THR A 19 -18.58 -17.97 0.86
CA THR A 19 -18.30 -17.35 -0.44
C THR A 19 -18.93 -18.14 -1.60
N PHE A 20 -18.92 -19.47 -1.50
CA PHE A 20 -19.44 -20.46 -2.43
C PHE A 20 -20.49 -21.38 -1.79
N SER A 21 -20.45 -21.59 -0.47
CA SER A 21 -21.47 -22.37 0.24
C SER A 21 -22.60 -21.48 0.77
N TYR A 22 -23.85 -21.74 0.39
CA TYR A 22 -24.99 -20.98 0.93
C TYR A 22 -25.43 -21.55 2.27
N ASP A 23 -25.14 -20.83 3.36
CA ASP A 23 -25.77 -21.04 4.67
C ASP A 23 -27.05 -20.19 4.71
N GLY A 24 -28.22 -20.82 4.76
CA GLY A 24 -29.53 -20.17 4.81
C GLY A 24 -29.82 -19.34 6.08
N GLN A 25 -28.83 -18.99 6.88
CA GLN A 25 -28.94 -18.06 8.01
C GLN A 25 -29.18 -16.62 7.50
N GLY A 26 -30.46 -16.24 7.42
CA GLY A 26 -30.92 -14.95 6.91
C GLY A 26 -30.55 -13.71 7.73
N VAL A 27 -29.72 -13.82 8.78
CA VAL A 27 -29.20 -12.69 9.56
C VAL A 27 -27.77 -12.98 10.00
N LYS A 28 -26.79 -12.58 9.18
CA LYS A 28 -25.38 -12.57 9.62
C LYS A 28 -25.18 -11.47 10.67
N THR A 29 -24.50 -11.80 11.76
CA THR A 29 -24.17 -10.80 12.79
C THR A 29 -23.08 -9.85 12.27
N VAL A 30 -23.11 -8.57 12.67
CA VAL A 30 -22.16 -7.55 12.21
C VAL A 30 -20.70 -7.99 12.39
N THR A 31 -20.41 -8.69 13.49
CA THR A 31 -19.06 -9.20 13.80
C THR A 31 -18.59 -10.26 12.81
N GLU A 32 -19.51 -11.11 12.35
CA GLU A 32 -19.24 -12.18 11.38
C GLU A 32 -18.95 -11.60 10.00
N VAL A 33 -19.74 -10.62 9.56
CA VAL A 33 -19.50 -9.87 8.32
C VAL A 33 -18.14 -9.16 8.33
N VAL A 34 -17.76 -8.55 9.46
CA VAL A 34 -16.44 -7.91 9.60
C VAL A 34 -15.31 -8.94 9.53
N SER A 35 -15.48 -10.11 10.16
CA SER A 35 -14.48 -11.18 10.14
C SER A 35 -14.29 -11.81 8.76
N GLU A 36 -15.37 -12.07 8.02
CA GLU A 36 -15.32 -12.62 6.66
C GLU A 36 -14.65 -11.65 5.69
N ASN A 37 -15.01 -10.37 5.77
CA ASN A 37 -14.41 -9.32 4.97
C ASN A 37 -12.91 -9.20 5.30
N SER A 38 -12.55 -9.24 6.58
CA SER A 38 -11.15 -9.21 7.04
C SER A 38 -10.32 -10.39 6.50
N THR A 39 -10.84 -11.62 6.55
CA THR A 39 -10.13 -12.80 6.01
C THR A 39 -9.92 -12.68 4.50
N THR A 40 -10.93 -12.22 3.77
CA THR A 40 -10.84 -12.01 2.31
C THR A 40 -9.80 -10.94 1.97
N TYR A 41 -9.78 -9.82 2.69
CA TYR A 41 -8.76 -8.79 2.53
C TYR A 41 -7.35 -9.28 2.88
N GLN A 42 -7.19 -10.07 3.93
CA GLN A 42 -5.90 -10.64 4.33
C GLN A 42 -5.36 -11.61 3.29
N THR A 43 -6.19 -12.51 2.77
CA THR A 43 -5.80 -13.47 1.73
C THR A 43 -5.41 -12.77 0.44
N ARG A 44 -6.19 -11.78 0.00
CA ARG A 44 -5.83 -10.97 -1.18
C ARG A 44 -4.53 -10.20 -0.97
N SER A 45 -4.35 -9.55 0.17
CA SER A 45 -3.12 -8.85 0.51
C SER A 45 -1.90 -9.78 0.51
N SER A 46 -2.06 -11.00 1.05
CA SER A 46 -1.03 -12.03 1.02
C SER A 46 -0.69 -12.47 -0.41
N TYR A 47 -1.69 -12.66 -1.28
CA TYR A 47 -1.45 -12.99 -2.68
C TYR A 47 -0.75 -11.85 -3.43
N LEU A 48 -1.19 -10.60 -3.25
CA LEU A 48 -0.54 -9.44 -3.86
C LEU A 48 0.92 -9.32 -3.41
N THR A 49 1.18 -9.48 -2.12
CA THR A 49 2.55 -9.46 -1.56
C THR A 49 3.41 -10.58 -2.14
N GLN A 50 2.87 -11.80 -2.26
CA GLN A 50 3.60 -12.94 -2.83
C GLN A 50 3.90 -12.73 -4.31
N VAL A 51 2.95 -12.21 -5.08
CA VAL A 51 3.14 -11.89 -6.51
C VAL A 51 4.18 -10.78 -6.67
N GLU A 52 4.14 -9.76 -5.81
CA GLU A 52 5.13 -8.68 -5.80
C GLU A 52 6.55 -9.20 -5.52
N LEU A 53 6.71 -10.06 -4.51
CA LEU A 53 7.98 -10.71 -4.21
C LEU A 53 8.47 -11.58 -5.38
N PHE A 54 7.57 -12.36 -5.98
CA PHE A 54 7.88 -13.22 -7.12
C PHE A 54 8.37 -12.40 -8.32
N LEU A 55 7.67 -11.31 -8.65
CA LEU A 55 8.04 -10.43 -9.77
C LEU A 55 9.39 -9.75 -9.52
N ASN A 56 9.66 -9.29 -8.30
CA ASN A 56 10.96 -8.75 -7.91
C ASN A 56 12.08 -9.79 -8.10
N GLN A 57 11.89 -11.00 -7.57
CA GLN A 57 12.86 -12.09 -7.71
C GLN A 57 13.09 -12.48 -9.17
N LEU A 58 12.03 -12.53 -9.98
CA LEU A 58 12.11 -12.85 -11.40
C LEU A 58 12.92 -11.80 -12.16
N VAL A 59 12.63 -10.51 -11.95
CA VAL A 59 13.37 -9.43 -12.61
C VAL A 59 14.84 -9.45 -12.19
N ASN A 60 15.13 -9.63 -10.90
CA ASN A 60 16.50 -9.73 -10.41
C ASN A 60 17.25 -10.89 -11.04
N ALA A 61 16.63 -12.07 -11.13
CA ALA A 61 17.24 -13.23 -11.80
C ALA A 61 17.52 -12.96 -13.29
N ILE A 62 16.61 -12.28 -13.99
CA ILE A 62 16.83 -11.88 -15.39
C ILE A 62 18.03 -10.93 -15.51
N LEU A 63 18.14 -9.95 -14.63
CA LEU A 63 19.25 -8.99 -14.62
C LEU A 63 20.59 -9.64 -14.25
N GLU A 64 20.59 -10.59 -13.31
CA GLU A 64 21.77 -11.39 -12.98
C GLU A 64 22.27 -12.16 -14.20
N VAL A 65 21.39 -12.88 -14.90
CA VAL A 65 21.74 -13.61 -16.14
C VAL A 65 22.22 -12.63 -17.22
N ALA A 66 21.55 -11.49 -17.37
CA ALA A 66 21.95 -10.44 -18.31
C ALA A 66 23.34 -9.85 -18.01
N SER A 67 23.77 -9.87 -16.74
CA SER A 67 25.09 -9.38 -16.33
C SER A 67 26.24 -10.37 -16.60
N VAL A 68 25.93 -11.63 -16.91
CA VAL A 68 26.94 -12.66 -17.21
C VAL A 68 27.16 -12.75 -18.71
N GLY A 69 28.20 -12.06 -19.20
CA GLY A 69 28.54 -12.02 -20.63
C GLY A 69 28.79 -13.39 -21.27
N GLN A 70 29.22 -14.38 -20.49
CA GLN A 70 29.52 -15.75 -20.97
C GLN A 70 28.28 -16.49 -21.49
N PHE A 71 27.06 -16.07 -21.10
CA PHE A 71 25.83 -16.66 -21.62
C PHE A 71 25.45 -16.14 -23.00
N PHE A 72 26.15 -15.13 -23.53
CA PHE A 72 25.86 -14.52 -24.82
C PHE A 72 26.95 -14.84 -25.85
N SER A 73 26.55 -14.97 -27.12
CA SER A 73 27.42 -15.40 -28.22
C SER A 73 28.60 -14.46 -28.49
N ASP A 74 28.49 -13.19 -28.09
CA ASP A 74 29.52 -12.16 -28.20
C ASP A 74 30.37 -12.02 -26.93
N GLY A 75 30.11 -12.83 -25.89
CA GLY A 75 30.82 -12.80 -24.62
C GLY A 75 30.59 -11.55 -23.78
N LYS A 76 29.62 -10.70 -24.16
CA LYS A 76 29.39 -9.38 -23.54
C LYS A 76 28.12 -9.39 -22.69
N PRO A 77 28.17 -8.78 -21.50
CA PRO A 77 26.98 -8.63 -20.67
C PRO A 77 25.96 -7.68 -21.34
N ARG A 78 24.68 -7.99 -21.17
CA ARG A 78 23.54 -7.15 -21.60
C ARG A 78 23.16 -6.12 -20.54
N TRP A 79 23.59 -6.32 -19.30
CA TRP A 79 23.37 -5.41 -18.19
C TRP A 79 24.67 -5.25 -17.38
N THR A 80 24.96 -4.04 -16.90
CA THR A 80 26.19 -3.75 -16.13
C THR A 80 25.94 -3.01 -14.81
N GLY A 81 24.67 -2.75 -14.47
CA GLY A 81 24.30 -2.19 -13.19
C GLY A 81 24.31 -3.22 -12.06
N ASN A 82 24.33 -2.75 -10.83
CA ASN A 82 24.16 -3.59 -9.65
C ASN A 82 22.69 -3.97 -9.49
N VAL A 83 22.39 -5.27 -9.46
CA VAL A 83 21.02 -5.79 -9.32
C VAL A 83 20.41 -5.36 -7.97
N ALA A 84 21.23 -5.20 -6.92
CA ALA A 84 20.74 -4.78 -5.61
C ALA A 84 20.23 -3.32 -5.57
N ASP A 85 20.60 -2.50 -6.56
CA ASP A 85 20.18 -1.10 -6.65
C ASP A 85 18.92 -0.92 -7.51
N VAL A 86 18.35 -2.02 -8.03
CA VAL A 86 17.14 -2.00 -8.85
C VAL A 86 15.90 -2.06 -7.96
N GLU A 87 15.22 -0.93 -7.84
CA GLU A 87 13.94 -0.83 -7.14
C GLU A 87 12.78 -1.00 -8.13
N LEU A 88 12.03 -2.10 -8.01
CA LEU A 88 10.87 -2.36 -8.84
C LEU A 88 9.60 -1.85 -8.15
N SER A 89 8.94 -0.86 -8.75
CA SER A 89 7.63 -0.38 -8.28
C SER A 89 6.52 -1.13 -9.02
N ILE A 90 5.78 -2.01 -8.32
CA ILE A 90 4.67 -2.79 -8.87
C ILE A 90 3.35 -2.18 -8.40
N HIS A 91 2.54 -1.73 -9.36
CA HIS A 91 1.20 -1.21 -9.08
C HIS A 91 0.15 -2.19 -9.60
N PHE A 92 -0.56 -2.85 -8.68
CA PHE A 92 -1.72 -3.66 -9.02
C PHE A 92 -2.94 -2.74 -9.20
N ASP A 93 -3.45 -2.62 -10.42
CA ASP A 93 -4.66 -1.83 -10.69
C ASP A 93 -5.90 -2.60 -10.26
N ASP A 94 -6.25 -2.49 -8.97
CA ASP A 94 -7.41 -3.17 -8.41
C ASP A 94 -8.59 -2.21 -8.18
N GLY A 95 -9.11 -1.70 -9.30
CA GLY A 95 -10.24 -0.77 -9.34
C GLY A 95 -11.60 -1.36 -8.98
N VAL A 96 -11.70 -2.68 -8.71
CA VAL A 96 -12.99 -3.36 -8.49
C VAL A 96 -13.24 -3.73 -7.02
N PHE A 97 -12.20 -3.90 -6.19
CA PHE A 97 -12.37 -4.49 -4.85
C PHE A 97 -11.83 -3.67 -3.67
N ILE A 98 -11.18 -2.53 -3.91
CA ILE A 98 -10.86 -1.56 -2.84
C ILE A 98 -11.69 -0.32 -3.07
N ASP A 99 -12.49 0.04 -2.07
CA ASP A 99 -13.04 1.39 -1.97
C ASP A 99 -11.85 2.34 -1.69
N LYS A 100 -11.21 2.78 -2.78
CA LYS A 100 -10.05 3.68 -2.75
C LYS A 100 -10.40 5.01 -2.08
N ASP A 101 -11.69 5.38 -2.06
CA ASP A 101 -12.16 6.59 -1.40
C ASP A 101 -12.23 6.39 0.12
N LYS A 102 -12.74 5.24 0.59
CA LYS A 102 -12.67 4.86 2.01
C LYS A 102 -11.23 4.76 2.51
N GLN A 103 -10.36 4.11 1.75
CA GLN A 103 -8.94 4.00 2.10
C GLN A 103 -8.30 5.40 2.21
N ARG A 104 -8.50 6.28 1.23
CA ARG A 104 -7.98 7.66 1.29
C ARG A 104 -8.54 8.44 2.49
N ALA A 105 -9.80 8.23 2.84
CA ALA A 105 -10.42 8.88 3.99
C ALA A 105 -9.79 8.43 5.32
N ASP A 106 -9.63 7.12 5.52
CA ASP A 106 -8.99 6.57 6.74
C ASP A 106 -7.53 7.04 6.86
N GLU A 107 -6.79 7.06 5.74
CA GLU A 107 -5.42 7.54 5.70
C GLU A 107 -5.29 9.03 6.00
N MET A 108 -6.22 9.86 5.50
CA MET A 108 -6.29 11.27 5.87
C MET A 108 -6.49 11.46 7.38
N GLN A 109 -7.29 10.61 8.03
CA GLN A 109 -7.47 10.65 9.48
C GLN A 109 -6.16 10.30 10.22
N LEU A 110 -5.42 9.30 9.75
CA LEU A 110 -4.12 8.94 10.34
C LEU A 110 -3.08 10.05 10.18
N VAL A 111 -3.06 10.73 9.03
CA VAL A 111 -2.20 11.90 8.80
C VAL A 111 -2.60 13.05 9.70
N ALA A 112 -3.90 13.34 9.83
CA ALA A 112 -4.40 14.39 10.72
C ALA A 112 -4.12 14.10 12.20
N ALA A 113 -4.17 12.84 12.61
CA ALA A 113 -3.79 12.38 13.95
C ALA A 113 -2.28 12.36 14.20
N GLY A 114 -1.46 12.64 13.17
CA GLY A 114 0.01 12.63 13.27
C GLY A 114 0.63 11.23 13.35
N ILE A 115 -0.15 10.18 13.12
CA ILE A 115 0.32 8.78 13.14
C ILE A 115 1.05 8.44 11.84
N MET A 116 0.53 8.93 10.71
CA MET A 116 1.11 8.69 9.39
C MET A 116 1.89 9.92 8.90
N PRO A 117 3.15 9.77 8.47
CA PRO A 117 3.88 10.85 7.81
C PRO A 117 3.18 11.28 6.52
N LYS A 118 3.10 12.59 6.29
CA LYS A 118 2.55 13.15 5.03
C LYS A 118 3.30 12.64 3.80
N LEU A 119 4.60 12.40 3.94
CA LEU A 119 5.45 11.86 2.89
C LEU A 119 5.00 10.45 2.46
N GLU A 120 4.72 9.58 3.43
CA GLU A 120 4.28 8.21 3.16
C GLU A 120 2.89 8.20 2.50
N TYR A 121 2.01 9.11 2.93
CA TYR A 121 0.72 9.33 2.27
C TYR A 121 0.87 9.71 0.79
N LEU A 122 1.81 10.61 0.46
CA LEU A 122 2.05 11.04 -0.92
C LEU A 122 2.59 9.90 -1.79
N LYS A 123 3.58 9.17 -1.29
CA LYS A 123 4.14 8.02 -2.01
C LYS A 123 3.07 6.96 -2.29
N ARG A 124 2.28 6.59 -1.28
CA ARG A 124 1.29 5.52 -1.41
C ARG A 124 0.08 5.89 -2.26
N ASN A 125 -0.45 7.10 -2.11
CA ASN A 125 -1.69 7.50 -2.80
C ASN A 125 -1.45 8.10 -4.19
N PHE A 126 -0.26 8.64 -4.45
CA PHE A 126 0.08 9.31 -5.70
C PHE A 126 1.22 8.63 -6.48
N GLY A 127 1.79 7.54 -5.95
CA GLY A 127 2.85 6.78 -6.63
C GLY A 127 4.14 7.57 -6.84
N LEU A 128 4.40 8.57 -5.98
CA LEU A 128 5.59 9.42 -6.10
C LEU A 128 6.84 8.68 -5.60
N SER A 129 7.99 8.97 -6.23
CA SER A 129 9.28 8.64 -5.67
C SER A 129 9.50 9.37 -4.34
N GLU A 130 10.40 8.85 -3.49
CA GLU A 130 10.78 9.51 -2.23
C GLU A 130 11.21 10.97 -2.47
N GLU A 131 12.05 11.19 -3.48
CA GLU A 131 12.57 12.51 -3.84
C GLU A 131 11.45 13.47 -4.29
N ASP A 132 10.50 12.98 -5.09
CA ASP A 132 9.41 13.81 -5.59
C ASP A 132 8.36 14.11 -4.50
N ALA A 133 8.10 13.16 -3.60
CA ALA A 133 7.25 13.38 -2.44
C ALA A 133 7.84 14.45 -1.49
N GLN A 134 9.16 14.48 -1.30
CA GLN A 134 9.82 15.52 -0.52
C GLN A 134 9.70 16.91 -1.17
N LYS A 135 9.87 16.99 -2.50
CA LYS A 135 9.68 18.25 -3.25
C LYS A 135 8.27 18.80 -3.07
N TRP A 136 7.26 17.93 -3.15
CA TRP A 136 5.86 18.32 -2.94
C TRP A 136 5.62 18.86 -1.53
N LEU A 137 6.16 18.23 -0.48
CA LEU A 137 6.04 18.74 0.88
C LEU A 137 6.73 20.09 1.07
N ALA A 138 7.88 20.30 0.43
CA ALA A 138 8.57 21.58 0.46
C ALA A 138 7.75 22.69 -0.23
N GLN A 139 7.11 22.38 -1.37
CA GLN A 139 6.20 23.30 -2.05
C GLN A 139 5.01 23.68 -1.16
N VAL A 140 4.34 22.69 -0.56
CA VAL A 140 3.22 22.93 0.37
C VAL A 140 3.65 23.82 1.54
N THR A 141 4.86 23.64 2.06
CA THR A 141 5.39 24.46 3.17
C THR A 141 5.67 25.90 2.72
N ASN A 142 6.22 26.08 1.52
CA ASN A 142 6.50 27.41 0.95
C ASN A 142 5.23 28.17 0.53
N GLU A 143 4.16 27.45 0.19
CA GLU A 143 2.85 28.02 -0.17
C GLU A 143 2.01 28.39 1.07
N GLN A 144 2.36 27.91 2.26
CA GLN A 144 1.66 28.32 3.47
C GLN A 144 1.96 29.80 3.77
N PRO A 145 0.93 30.66 3.87
CA PRO A 145 1.13 32.03 4.29
C PRO A 145 1.74 32.05 5.70
N ASP A 146 2.73 32.91 5.89
CA ASP A 146 3.42 33.08 7.15
C ASP A 146 2.46 33.68 8.20
N TYR A 147 1.72 32.83 8.91
CA TYR A 147 0.90 33.25 10.05
C TYR A 147 1.82 33.57 11.22
N SER A 148 2.43 34.76 11.19
CA SER A 148 3.20 35.31 12.30
C SER A 148 2.30 35.50 13.52
N ALA A 149 2.45 34.61 14.50
CA ALA A 149 1.74 34.64 15.78
C ALA A 149 2.34 35.69 16.75
N ASN A 150 2.34 36.97 16.37
CA ASN A 150 2.79 38.07 17.22
C ASN A 150 1.73 39.17 17.37
N VAL A 151 0.55 38.84 17.94
CA VAL A 151 -0.45 39.89 18.29
C VAL A 151 -1.03 39.77 19.71
N PHE A 152 -0.57 38.85 20.58
CA PHE A 152 -1.11 38.79 21.95
C PHE A 152 -0.06 38.61 23.05
N GLN A 153 0.62 39.71 23.40
CA GLN A 153 1.28 39.98 24.69
C GLN A 153 1.71 41.46 24.67
N LYS A 154 1.29 42.40 25.53
CA LYS A 154 0.50 42.44 26.76
C LYS A 154 -0.25 43.78 26.76
N GLN A 155 -1.56 43.78 26.95
CA GLN A 155 -2.16 44.86 27.73
C GLN A 155 -2.15 44.39 29.18
N ASP A 156 -1.74 45.30 30.05
CA ASP A 156 -1.81 45.25 31.51
C ASP A 156 -0.58 44.69 32.26
N THR A 157 0.33 45.60 32.64
CA THR A 157 0.81 45.76 34.02
C THR A 157 1.70 47.00 34.17
N GLY A 158 1.33 47.93 35.07
CA GLY A 158 2.28 48.85 35.74
C GLY A 158 2.01 50.35 35.54
N GLY A 159 1.36 50.99 36.51
CA GLY A 159 1.01 52.41 36.49
C GLY A 159 2.01 53.38 37.13
N VAL A 160 1.58 54.65 37.20
CA VAL A 160 1.85 55.67 38.23
C VAL A 160 0.59 56.50 38.38
#